data_AF-A0A428GSR4-F1
#
_entry.id   AF-A0A428GSR4-F1
#
_cell.length_a   1.000
_cell.length_b   1.000
_cell.length_c   1.000
_cell.angle_alpha   90.00
_cell.angle_beta   90.00
_cell.angle_gamma   90.00
#
_symmetry.space_group_name_H-M   'P 1'
#
loop_
_entity.id
_entity.type
_entity.pdbx_description
1 polymer ?
#
loop_
_entity_poly.entity_id
_entity_poly.type
_entity_poly.pdbx_seq_one_letter_code
_entity_poly.pdbx_strand_id
1 'polypeptide(L)'
;MKVDKSEKERQALYEKILKVDEKEDEFMALKHQYEDSLVNFATDFQYLTNRMENLLYEHPQNTAALSHDLAETQHLNQQVKNYVDVQMDELEKLGRQTRKTLEEEREKLTKERNSLPWE
;
A
#
# COMPACT_ATOMS: atom_id res chain seq x y z
N MET A 1 33.50 -37.02 13.32
CA MET A 1 32.35 -36.09 13.30
C MET A 1 31.26 -36.74 12.49
N LYS A 2 30.06 -36.99 13.07
CA LYS A 2 28.91 -37.42 12.27
C LYS A 2 28.58 -36.25 11.34
N VAL A 3 28.58 -36.51 10.03
CA VAL A 3 28.15 -35.52 9.03
C VAL A 3 26.65 -35.36 9.20
N ASP A 4 26.20 -34.14 9.43
CA ASP A 4 24.78 -33.83 9.55
C ASP A 4 24.09 -34.11 8.20
N LYS A 5 23.29 -35.19 8.17
CA LYS A 5 22.69 -35.68 6.93
C LYS A 5 21.78 -34.67 6.26
N SER A 6 21.19 -33.77 7.04
CA SER A 6 20.16 -32.82 6.57
C SER A 6 20.67 -31.38 6.53
N GLU A 7 21.97 -31.14 6.71
CA GLU A 7 22.56 -29.80 6.76
C GLU A 7 22.22 -28.98 5.51
N LYS A 8 22.38 -29.59 4.33
CA LYS A 8 22.05 -28.95 3.04
C LYS A 8 20.57 -28.62 2.92
N GLU A 9 19.70 -29.50 3.41
CA GLU A 9 18.25 -29.30 3.36
C GLU A 9 17.82 -28.20 4.34
N ARG A 10 18.38 -28.18 5.56
CA ARG A 10 18.14 -27.09 6.52
C ARG A 10 18.63 -25.75 5.99
N GLN A 11 19.79 -25.72 5.34
CA GLN A 11 20.32 -24.51 4.71
C GLN A 11 19.41 -24.03 3.57
N ALA A 12 18.95 -24.93 2.70
CA ALA A 12 18.03 -24.57 1.62
C ALA A 12 16.68 -24.04 2.14
N LEU A 13 16.15 -24.61 3.23
CA LEU A 13 14.94 -24.10 3.88
C LEU A 13 15.17 -22.74 4.54
N TYR A 14 16.35 -22.52 5.14
CA TYR A 14 16.71 -21.22 5.68
C TYR A 14 16.79 -20.13 4.60
N GLU A 15 17.40 -20.42 3.45
CA GLU A 15 17.42 -19.50 2.31
C GLU A 15 16.01 -19.18 1.77
N LYS A 16 15.10 -20.16 1.78
CA LYS A 16 13.69 -19.91 1.42
C LYS A 16 12.99 -19.00 2.43
N ILE A 17 13.25 -19.17 3.73
CA ILE A 17 12.72 -18.28 4.77
C ILE A 17 13.21 -16.86 4.53
N LEU A 18 14.52 -16.64 4.31
CA LEU A 18 15.06 -15.32 4.01
C LEU A 18 14.39 -14.67 2.79
N LYS A 19 14.10 -15.43 1.74
CA LYS A 19 13.36 -14.91 0.57
C LYS A 19 11.92 -14.52 0.86
N VAL A 20 11.25 -15.16 1.83
CA VAL A 20 9.92 -14.75 2.28
C VAL A 20 10.01 -13.42 3.01
N ASP A 21 11.04 -13.26 3.85
CA ASP A 21 11.30 -12.03 4.59
C ASP A 21 11.58 -10.86 3.64
N GLU A 22 12.47 -11.06 2.65
CA GLU A 22 12.78 -10.07 1.61
C GLU A 22 11.52 -9.64 0.83
N LYS A 23 10.64 -10.59 0.47
CA LYS A 23 9.38 -10.26 -0.20
C LYS A 23 8.42 -9.44 0.67
N GLU A 24 8.38 -9.70 1.98
CA GLU A 24 7.57 -8.92 2.90
C GLU A 24 8.07 -7.48 2.96
N ASP A 25 9.38 -7.29 3.06
CA ASP A 25 10.02 -5.97 3.09
C ASP A 25 9.79 -5.19 1.78
N GLU A 26 9.99 -5.86 0.62
CA GLU A 26 9.72 -5.27 -0.69
C GLU A 26 8.25 -4.84 -0.85
N PHE A 27 7.33 -5.70 -0.42
CA PHE A 27 5.89 -5.39 -0.45
C PHE A 27 5.56 -4.19 0.44
N MET A 28 6.10 -4.14 1.66
CA MET A 28 5.87 -3.04 2.59
C MET A 28 6.44 -1.72 2.06
N ALA A 29 7.62 -1.75 1.43
CA ALA A 29 8.21 -0.58 0.79
C ALA A 29 7.32 -0.06 -0.35
N LEU A 30 6.85 -0.95 -1.24
CA LEU A 30 5.97 -0.58 -2.34
C LEU A 30 4.62 -0.03 -1.83
N LYS A 31 4.05 -0.68 -0.81
CA LYS A 31 2.82 -0.22 -0.16
C LYS A 31 2.98 1.22 0.35
N HIS A 32 4.05 1.51 1.09
CA HIS A 32 4.30 2.85 1.61
C HIS A 32 4.49 3.89 0.51
N GLN A 33 5.22 3.55 -0.56
CA GLN A 33 5.35 4.44 -1.73
C GLN A 33 4.00 4.76 -2.37
N TYR A 34 3.09 3.79 -2.43
CA TYR A 34 1.75 4.01 -2.97
C TYR A 34 0.89 4.87 -2.03
N GLU A 35 0.96 4.65 -0.71
CA GLU A 35 0.30 5.51 0.29
C GLU A 35 0.76 6.97 0.16
N ASP A 36 2.07 7.20 0.07
CA ASP A 36 2.62 8.53 -0.13
C ASP A 36 2.11 9.15 -1.43
N SER A 37 2.00 8.35 -2.51
CA SER A 37 1.48 8.84 -3.79
C SER A 37 0.01 9.27 -3.70
N LEU A 38 -0.83 8.56 -2.94
CA LEU A 38 -2.23 8.91 -2.72
C LEU A 38 -2.38 10.18 -1.89
N VAL A 39 -1.55 10.34 -0.85
CA VAL A 39 -1.53 11.56 -0.02
C VAL A 39 -1.08 12.77 -0.84
N ASN A 40 -0.02 12.62 -1.64
CA ASN A 40 0.46 13.69 -2.52
C ASN A 40 -0.60 14.06 -3.57
N PHE A 41 -1.24 13.06 -4.18
CA PHE A 41 -2.34 13.28 -5.12
C PHE A 41 -3.49 14.08 -4.49
N ALA A 42 -3.96 13.68 -3.30
CA ALA A 42 -5.02 14.41 -2.59
C ALA A 42 -4.61 15.86 -2.28
N THR A 43 -3.36 16.05 -1.86
CA THR A 43 -2.82 17.36 -1.49
C THR A 43 -2.72 18.29 -2.69
N ASP A 44 -2.14 17.81 -3.79
CA ASP A 44 -2.01 18.56 -5.04
C ASP A 44 -3.39 18.90 -5.61
N PHE A 45 -4.30 17.92 -5.58
CA PHE A 45 -5.67 18.12 -6.04
C PHE A 45 -6.38 19.22 -5.25
N GLN A 46 -6.29 19.16 -3.91
CA GLN A 46 -6.90 20.17 -3.04
C GLN A 46 -6.27 21.54 -3.21
N TYR A 47 -4.95 21.62 -3.45
CA TYR A 47 -4.30 22.88 -3.78
C TYR A 47 -4.84 23.49 -5.08
N LEU A 48 -5.00 22.67 -6.13
CA LEU A 48 -5.51 23.12 -7.42
C LEU A 48 -6.97 23.59 -7.34
N THR A 49 -7.83 22.85 -6.63
CA THR A 49 -9.25 23.23 -6.50
C THR A 49 -9.42 24.49 -5.66
N ASN A 50 -8.67 24.67 -4.56
CA ASN A 50 -8.68 25.92 -3.81
C ASN A 50 -8.27 27.12 -4.68
N ARG A 51 -7.25 26.94 -5.54
CA ARG A 51 -6.83 27.98 -6.48
C ARG A 51 -7.90 28.28 -7.52
N MET A 52 -8.59 27.25 -8.03
CA MET A 52 -9.70 27.41 -8.96
C MET A 52 -10.88 28.15 -8.32
N GLU A 53 -11.27 27.80 -7.09
CA GLU A 53 -12.32 28.50 -6.34
C GLU A 53 -11.99 29.99 -6.16
N ASN A 54 -10.75 30.32 -5.78
CA ASN A 54 -10.30 31.71 -5.67
C ASN A 54 -10.44 32.48 -7.00
N LEU A 55 -10.03 31.87 -8.12
CA LEU A 55 -10.15 32.50 -9.44
C LEU A 55 -11.61 32.73 -9.86
N LEU A 56 -12.51 31.79 -9.51
CA LEU A 56 -13.94 31.94 -9.76
C LEU A 56 -14.51 33.15 -8.99
N TYR A 57 -14.06 33.36 -7.75
CA TYR A 57 -14.44 34.54 -6.96
C TYR A 57 -13.84 35.85 -7.48
N GLU A 58 -12.60 35.85 -7.96
CA GLU A 58 -11.92 37.04 -8.50
C GLU A 58 -12.49 37.49 -9.85
N HIS A 59 -12.92 36.54 -10.69
CA HIS A 59 -13.38 36.80 -12.05
C HIS A 59 -14.75 36.15 -12.35
N PRO A 60 -15.82 36.56 -11.64
CA PRO A 60 -17.14 35.96 -11.83
C PRO A 60 -17.74 36.36 -13.18
N GLN A 61 -18.15 35.38 -13.99
CA GLN A 61 -18.86 35.63 -15.25
C GLN A 61 -20.27 36.16 -14.98
N ASN A 62 -21.03 35.46 -14.14
CA ASN A 62 -22.30 35.88 -13.55
C ASN A 62 -22.58 35.01 -12.31
N THR A 63 -23.59 35.38 -11.52
CA THR A 63 -23.90 34.71 -10.25
C THR A 63 -24.34 33.25 -10.42
N ALA A 64 -25.07 32.93 -11.49
CA ALA A 64 -25.54 31.57 -11.75
C ALA A 64 -24.39 30.64 -12.17
N ALA A 65 -23.52 31.11 -13.07
CA ALA A 65 -22.32 30.39 -13.50
C ALA A 65 -21.35 30.20 -12.33
N LEU A 66 -21.10 31.24 -11.52
CA LEU A 66 -20.27 31.13 -10.33
C LEU A 66 -20.80 30.05 -9.36
N SER A 67 -22.10 30.06 -9.07
CA SER A 67 -22.69 29.06 -8.18
C SER A 67 -22.57 27.64 -8.73
N HIS A 68 -22.72 27.47 -10.05
CA HIS A 68 -22.61 26.19 -10.71
C HIS A 68 -21.17 25.66 -10.64
N ASP A 69 -20.20 26.47 -11.05
CA ASP A 69 -18.80 26.07 -11.14
C ASP A 69 -18.18 25.78 -9.75
N LEU A 70 -18.61 26.51 -8.72
CA LEU A 70 -18.24 26.21 -7.32
C LEU A 70 -18.82 24.87 -6.86
N ALA A 71 -20.09 24.58 -7.19
CA ALA A 71 -20.71 23.31 -6.84
C ALA A 71 -20.02 22.12 -7.55
N GLU A 72 -19.64 22.28 -8.81
CA GLU A 72 -18.86 21.28 -9.55
C GLU A 72 -17.48 21.05 -8.92
N THR A 73 -16.78 22.14 -8.53
CA THR A 73 -15.46 22.06 -7.89
C THR A 73 -15.54 21.32 -6.54
N GLN A 74 -16.55 21.63 -5.73
CA GLN A 74 -16.80 20.95 -4.46
C GLN A 74 -17.14 19.47 -4.66
N HIS A 75 -17.98 19.16 -5.65
CA HIS A 75 -18.32 17.79 -5.99
C HIS A 75 -17.08 16.99 -6.42
N LEU A 76 -16.23 17.56 -7.27
CA LEU A 76 -15.00 16.92 -7.71
C LEU A 76 -14.01 16.70 -6.55
N ASN A 77 -13.88 17.68 -5.65
CA ASN A 77 -13.12 17.54 -4.40
C ASN A 77 -13.62 16.37 -3.56
N GLN A 78 -14.94 16.21 -3.43
CA GLN A 78 -15.51 15.09 -2.69
C GLN A 78 -15.23 13.74 -3.37
N GLN A 79 -15.31 13.68 -4.71
CA GLN A 79 -14.98 12.46 -5.46
C GLN A 79 -13.53 12.03 -5.25
N VAL A 80 -12.59 12.97 -5.27
CA VAL A 80 -11.17 12.68 -5.04
C VAL A 80 -10.92 12.19 -3.62
N LYS A 81 -11.53 12.82 -2.61
CA LYS A 81 -11.43 12.36 -1.22
C LYS A 81 -11.95 10.92 -1.08
N ASN A 82 -13.14 10.65 -1.62
CA ASN A 82 -13.71 9.30 -1.58
C ASN A 82 -12.83 8.27 -2.29
N TYR A 83 -12.25 8.64 -3.44
CA TYR A 83 -11.33 7.76 -4.17
C TYR A 83 -10.12 7.41 -3.31
N VAL A 84 -9.47 8.40 -2.71
CA VAL A 84 -8.30 8.18 -1.86
C VAL A 84 -8.65 7.33 -0.63
N ASP A 85 -9.77 7.60 0.04
CA ASP A 85 -10.23 6.81 1.18
C ASP A 85 -10.46 5.33 0.82
N VAL A 86 -11.12 5.08 -0.32
CA VAL A 86 -11.35 3.71 -0.83
C VAL A 86 -10.03 3.02 -1.16
N GLN A 87 -9.12 3.70 -1.86
CA GLN A 87 -7.82 3.12 -2.21
C GLN A 87 -6.96 2.81 -0.99
N MET A 88 -6.98 3.66 0.04
CA MET A 88 -6.29 3.41 1.30
C MET A 88 -6.84 2.18 2.02
N ASP A 89 -8.17 2.04 2.13
CA ASP A 89 -8.80 0.87 2.76
C ASP A 89 -8.53 -0.43 1.98
N GLU A 90 -8.59 -0.39 0.64
CA GLU A 90 -8.24 -1.54 -0.21
C GLU A 90 -6.77 -1.95 -0.02
N LEU A 91 -5.86 -0.97 0.04
CA LEU A 91 -4.45 -1.21 0.26
C LEU A 91 -4.15 -1.78 1.65
N GLU A 92 -4.85 -1.33 2.68
CA GLU A 92 -4.75 -1.92 4.02
C GLU A 92 -5.24 -3.37 4.05
N LYS A 93 -6.36 -3.66 3.38
CA LYS A 93 -6.89 -5.03 3.27
C LYS A 93 -5.90 -5.94 2.55
N LEU A 94 -5.37 -5.48 1.42
CA LEU A 94 -4.32 -6.18 0.68
C LEU A 94 -3.09 -6.41 1.55
N GLY A 95 -2.64 -5.39 2.27
CA GLY A 95 -1.49 -5.48 3.17
C GLY A 95 -1.67 -6.52 4.28
N ARG A 96 -2.84 -6.52 4.93
CA ARG A 96 -3.18 -7.54 5.95
C ARG A 96 -3.18 -8.95 5.37
N GLN A 97 -3.77 -9.13 4.18
CA GLN A 97 -3.83 -10.43 3.52
C GLN A 97 -2.44 -10.94 3.13
N THR A 98 -1.64 -10.11 2.46
CA THR A 98 -0.29 -10.46 2.02
C THR A 98 0.59 -10.84 3.21
N ARG A 99 0.58 -10.03 4.28
CA ARG A 99 1.35 -10.32 5.49
C ARG A 99 0.97 -11.66 6.11
N LYS A 100 -0.34 -11.92 6.25
CA LYS A 100 -0.83 -13.20 6.78
C LYS A 100 -0.35 -14.38 5.93
N THR A 101 -0.43 -14.27 4.60
CA THR A 101 0.04 -15.34 3.70
C THR A 101 1.54 -15.59 3.83
N LEU A 102 2.35 -14.53 3.91
CA LEU A 102 3.80 -14.66 4.08
C LEU A 102 4.17 -15.23 5.45
N GLU A 103 3.45 -14.85 6.51
CA GLU A 103 3.64 -15.40 7.85
C GLU A 103 3.32 -16.91 7.90
N GLU A 104 2.21 -17.34 7.29
CA GLU A 104 1.86 -18.75 7.16
C GLU A 104 2.92 -19.55 6.37
N GLU A 105 3.46 -18.97 5.28
CA GLU A 105 4.55 -19.59 4.50
C GLU A 105 5.83 -19.72 5.33
N ARG A 106 6.21 -18.66 6.05
CA ARG A 106 7.38 -18.63 6.94
C ARG A 106 7.27 -19.66 8.05
N GLU A 107 6.10 -19.77 8.68
CA GLU A 107 5.84 -20.74 9.74
C GLU A 107 5.95 -22.18 9.22
N LYS A 108 5.39 -22.45 8.02
CA LYS A 108 5.48 -23.76 7.37
C LYS A 108 6.94 -24.15 7.09
N LEU A 109 7.72 -23.26 6.49
CA LEU A 109 9.14 -23.51 6.18
C LEU A 109 9.95 -23.70 7.46
N THR A 110 9.64 -22.94 8.53
CA THR A 110 10.30 -23.08 9.82
C THR A 110 10.00 -24.43 10.47
N LYS A 111 8.74 -24.88 10.43
CA LYS A 111 8.34 -26.21 10.92
C LYS A 111 9.04 -27.33 10.13
N GLU A 112 9.07 -27.22 8.81
CA GLU A 112 9.77 -28.18 7.93
C GLU A 112 11.26 -28.26 8.29
N ARG A 113 11.94 -27.11 8.41
CA ARG A 113 13.36 -27.04 8.78
C ARG A 113 13.61 -27.67 10.15
N ASN A 114 12.76 -27.38 11.12
CA ASN A 114 12.90 -27.88 12.49
C ASN A 114 12.59 -29.38 12.62
N SER A 115 11.84 -29.95 11.67
CA SER A 115 11.54 -31.39 11.62
C SER A 115 12.68 -32.24 11.04
N LEU A 116 13.69 -31.62 10.42
CA LEU A 116 14.80 -32.34 9.80
C LEU A 116 15.73 -32.98 10.84
N PRO A 117 16.12 -34.26 10.66
CA PRO A 117 16.95 -34.98 11.60
C PRO A 117 18.39 -34.45 11.62
N TRP A 118 19.00 -34.45 12.80
CA TRP A 118 20.38 -33.99 13.05
C TRP A 118 21.44 -35.10 12.94
N GLU A 119 21.04 -36.36 12.71
CA GLU A 119 21.93 -37.55 12.65
C GLU A 119 21.77 -38.45 11.41
#